data_AF-A0A842Q4X8-F1
#
_entry.id   AF-A0A842Q4X8-F1
#
_cell.length_a   1.000
_cell.length_b   1.000
_cell.length_c   1.000
_cell.angle_alpha   90.00
_cell.angle_beta   90.00
_cell.angle_gamma   90.00
#
_symmetry.space_group_name_H-M   'P 1'
#
loop_
_entity.id
_entity.type
_entity.pdbx_description
1 polymer ?
#
loop_
_entity_poly.entity_id
_entity_poly.type
_entity_poly.pdbx_seq_one_letter_code
_entity_poly.pdbx_strand_id
1 'polypeptide(L)'
;MSFTTYFIFKDSRYKPYLGKDIGMTTIMIAMQDSLIVLESSNRYKIHESLKGTNPQSIAFDPRNPSRAYCGTFGNGLWKTDDGGQTWNSIGKDVIANPYVMSVSVSPLDHGNKFNKVYVGTEPSALYISNDGGESWERMSALNNLPSAASWSFP
;
A
#
# COMPACT_ATOMS: atom_id res chain seq x y z
N MET A 1 -9.04 -19.04 -10.43
CA MET A 1 -7.93 -18.89 -9.45
C MET A 1 -6.83 -18.09 -10.11
N SER A 2 -6.75 -16.80 -9.81
CA SER A 2 -5.62 -15.96 -10.23
C SER A 2 -4.80 -15.66 -8.99
N PHE A 3 -3.56 -16.10 -8.95
CA PHE A 3 -2.59 -15.68 -7.94
C PHE A 3 -1.86 -14.47 -8.52
N THR A 4 -2.13 -13.29 -7.99
CA THR A 4 -1.32 -12.11 -8.33
C THR A 4 -0.37 -11.85 -7.17
N THR A 5 0.81 -12.46 -7.24
CA THR A 5 1.90 -12.17 -6.30
C THR A 5 2.61 -10.89 -6.75
N TYR A 6 2.45 -9.80 -6.00
CA TYR A 6 3.26 -8.59 -6.20
C TYR A 6 4.48 -8.67 -5.28
N PHE A 7 5.68 -8.70 -5.87
CA PHE A 7 6.92 -8.46 -5.14
C PHE A 7 7.33 -6.99 -5.33
N ILE A 8 7.44 -6.21 -4.25
CA ILE A 8 8.02 -4.88 -4.29
C ILE A 8 9.26 -4.88 -3.42
N PHE A 9 10.43 -4.73 -4.05
CA PHE A 9 11.72 -4.62 -3.39
C PHE A 9 12.09 -3.16 -3.20
N LYS A 10 12.56 -2.78 -2.01
CA LYS A 10 13.21 -1.49 -1.80
C LYS A 10 14.39 -1.63 -0.84
N ASP A 11 15.58 -1.65 -1.42
CA ASP A 11 16.84 -1.57 -0.68
C ASP A 11 16.97 -0.15 -0.09
N SER A 12 17.15 -0.07 1.23
CA SER A 12 17.24 1.20 1.95
C SER A 12 18.68 1.75 2.03
N ARG A 13 19.73 1.09 1.52
CA ARG A 13 21.12 1.58 1.72
C ARG A 13 22.11 1.21 0.59
N TYR A 14 22.34 2.13 -0.36
CA TYR A 14 23.58 2.13 -1.16
C TYR A 14 24.55 3.23 -0.71
N LYS A 15 25.61 2.86 0.02
CA LYS A 15 26.85 3.64 0.17
C LYS A 15 28.03 2.66 0.27
N PRO A 16 29.00 2.63 -0.67
CA PRO A 16 30.19 1.81 -0.49
C PRO A 16 31.09 2.42 0.61
N TYR A 17 32.07 1.64 1.08
CA TYR A 17 33.08 1.92 2.12
C TYR A 17 32.77 1.44 3.54
N LEU A 18 33.55 0.40 3.90
CA LEU A 18 34.07 -0.07 5.19
C LEU A 18 33.14 -0.05 6.42
N GLY A 19 32.82 -1.26 6.90
CA GLY A 19 32.27 -1.50 8.25
C GLY A 19 30.77 -1.23 8.43
N LYS A 20 29.96 -1.25 7.36
CA LYS A 20 28.58 -0.77 7.37
C LYS A 20 27.55 -1.78 7.88
N ASP A 21 26.86 -1.36 8.92
CA ASP A 21 25.54 -1.77 9.35
C ASP A 21 24.65 -2.22 8.17
N ILE A 22 24.34 -3.52 8.12
CA ILE A 22 23.74 -4.18 6.95
C ILE A 22 22.29 -3.73 6.82
N GLY A 23 21.92 -3.11 5.69
CA GLY A 23 20.54 -2.82 5.26
C GLY A 23 19.45 -3.67 5.89
N MET A 24 18.64 -3.14 6.81
CA MET A 24 17.37 -3.80 7.11
C MET A 24 16.48 -3.58 5.88
N THR A 25 16.11 -4.67 5.22
CA THR A 25 15.15 -4.65 4.12
C THR A 25 13.87 -5.29 4.59
N THR A 26 12.74 -4.61 4.38
CA THR A 26 11.42 -5.18 4.61
C THR A 26 10.86 -5.66 3.27
N ILE A 27 10.41 -6.91 3.23
CA ILE A 27 9.70 -7.50 2.11
C ILE A 27 8.30 -7.84 2.60
N MET A 28 7.27 -7.40 1.85
CA MET A 28 5.88 -7.74 2.14
C MET A 28 5.32 -8.55 0.97
N ILE A 29 4.72 -9.70 1.28
CA ILE A 29 4.14 -10.62 0.29
C ILE A 29 2.65 -10.74 0.59
N ALA A 30 1.83 -10.22 -0.33
CA ALA A 30 0.39 -10.39 -0.30
C ALA A 30 0.02 -11.83 -0.70
N MET A 31 -0.56 -12.57 0.23
CA MET A 31 -1.11 -13.91 0.02
C MET A 31 -2.64 -13.83 -0.07
N GLN A 32 -3.31 -14.96 -0.37
CA GLN A 32 -4.76 -15.00 -0.54
C GLN A 32 -5.54 -14.50 0.70
N ASP A 33 -5.01 -14.71 1.91
CA ASP A 33 -5.74 -14.37 3.14
C ASP A 33 -4.89 -13.64 4.20
N SER A 34 -3.63 -13.35 3.88
CA SER A 34 -2.72 -12.68 4.82
C SER A 34 -1.58 -11.97 4.11
N LEU A 35 -0.86 -11.14 4.86
CA LEU A 35 0.39 -10.52 4.42
C LEU A 35 1.54 -11.19 5.18
N ILE A 36 2.55 -11.66 4.47
CA ILE A 36 3.80 -12.14 5.08
C ILE A 36 4.81 -10.99 5.07
N VAL A 37 5.35 -10.66 6.25
CA VAL A 37 6.37 -9.64 6.42
C VAL A 37 7.70 -10.31 6.73
N LEU A 38 8.70 -10.01 5.91
CA LEU A 38 10.09 -10.45 6.06
C LEU A 38 10.96 -9.23 6.39
N GLU A 39 11.70 -9.30 7.49
CA GLU A 39 12.78 -8.35 7.80
C GLU A 39 14.12 -9.04 7.56
N SER A 40 14.86 -8.61 6.54
CA SER A 40 16.22 -9.09 6.28
C SER A 40 17.19 -8.33 7.20
N SER A 41 17.49 -8.90 8.36
CA SER A 41 18.69 -8.54 9.13
C SER A 41 19.79 -9.59 8.88
N ASN A 42 20.81 -9.71 9.74
CA ASN A 42 21.76 -10.84 9.71
C ASN A 42 21.05 -12.23 9.73
N ARG A 43 19.78 -12.27 10.14
CA ARG A 43 18.84 -13.38 9.96
C ARG A 43 17.47 -12.84 9.51
N TYR A 44 16.72 -13.61 8.72
CA TYR A 44 15.34 -13.25 8.39
C TYR A 44 14.43 -13.41 9.60
N LYS A 45 13.70 -12.35 9.96
CA LYS A 45 12.53 -12.45 10.84
C LYS A 45 11.28 -12.48 9.97
N ILE A 46 10.36 -13.38 10.27
CA ILE A 46 9.14 -13.58 9.49
C ILE A 46 7.96 -13.49 10.45
N HIS A 47 6.95 -12.68 10.10
CA HIS A 47 5.65 -12.72 10.76
C HIS A 47 4.53 -12.55 9.75
N GLU A 48 3.36 -13.04 10.15
CA GLU A 48 2.14 -12.93 9.37
C GLU A 48 1.29 -11.79 9.95
N SER A 49 0.85 -10.87 9.10
CA SER A 49 -0.06 -9.77 9.43
C SER A 49 -1.32 -9.82 8.58
N LEU A 50 -2.32 -8.99 8.91
CA LEU A 50 -3.56 -8.83 8.13
C LEU A 50 -4.26 -10.16 7.78
N LYS A 51 -4.32 -11.10 8.74
CA LYS A 51 -4.98 -12.40 8.55
C LYS A 51 -6.49 -12.23 8.34
N GLY A 52 -7.08 -13.01 7.44
CA GLY A 52 -8.51 -12.94 7.13
C GLY A 52 -8.90 -11.73 6.27
N THR A 53 -7.92 -10.97 5.73
CA THR A 53 -8.22 -9.68 5.10
C THR A 53 -8.29 -9.72 3.57
N ASN A 54 -7.79 -10.78 2.93
CA ASN A 54 -7.66 -10.88 1.47
C ASN A 54 -6.93 -9.68 0.82
N PRO A 55 -5.62 -9.49 1.08
CA PRO A 55 -4.82 -8.42 0.46
C PRO A 55 -4.81 -8.48 -1.07
N GLN A 56 -5.03 -7.33 -1.72
CA GLN A 56 -5.05 -7.20 -3.19
C GLN A 56 -3.89 -6.36 -3.73
N SER A 57 -3.42 -5.40 -2.94
CA SER A 57 -2.38 -4.46 -3.37
C SER A 57 -1.56 -4.02 -2.17
N ILE A 58 -0.25 -3.86 -2.36
CA ILE A 58 0.68 -3.30 -1.37
C ILE A 58 1.52 -2.21 -2.04
N ALA A 59 1.73 -1.08 -1.35
CA ALA A 59 2.57 0.01 -1.84
C ALA A 59 3.39 0.64 -0.72
N PHE A 60 4.70 0.70 -0.90
CA PHE A 60 5.62 1.36 0.03
C PHE A 60 5.76 2.85 -0.26
N ASP A 61 5.98 3.64 0.79
CA ASP A 61 6.34 5.04 0.66
C ASP A 61 7.83 5.16 0.19
N PRO A 62 8.10 5.81 -0.96
CA PRO A 62 9.44 5.96 -1.50
C PRO A 62 10.35 6.86 -0.66
N ARG A 63 9.82 7.72 0.22
CA ARG A 63 10.60 8.58 1.14
C ARG A 63 10.63 8.06 2.57
N ASN A 64 9.71 7.17 2.95
CA ASN A 64 9.71 6.51 4.26
C ASN A 64 9.53 4.98 4.10
N PRO A 65 10.62 4.19 4.06
CA PRO A 65 10.53 2.72 3.89
C PRO A 65 9.76 1.98 4.99
N SER A 66 9.59 2.56 6.18
CA SER A 66 8.77 1.97 7.25
C SER A 66 7.27 2.14 7.01
N ARG A 67 6.88 3.00 6.07
CA ARG A 67 5.48 3.22 5.73
C ARG A 67 5.08 2.41 4.50
N ALA A 68 3.95 1.72 4.61
CA ALA A 68 3.31 1.05 3.51
C ALA A 68 1.79 1.08 3.66
N TYR A 69 1.11 0.83 2.54
CA TYR A 69 -0.34 0.79 2.45
C TYR A 69 -0.77 -0.52 1.82
N CYS A 70 -1.85 -1.11 2.33
CA CYS A 70 -2.40 -2.35 1.83
C CYS A 70 -3.88 -2.18 1.50
N GLY A 71 -4.23 -2.37 0.23
CA GLY A 71 -5.61 -2.51 -0.23
C GLY A 71 -6.07 -3.96 -0.05
N THR A 72 -7.32 -4.14 0.36
CA THR A 72 -7.88 -5.47 0.64
C THR A 72 -9.25 -5.64 -0.01
N PHE A 73 -9.63 -6.89 -0.28
CA PHE A 73 -10.97 -7.23 -0.77
C PHE A 73 -11.90 -7.54 0.40
N GLY A 74 -12.73 -6.58 0.78
CA GLY A 74 -13.74 -6.74 1.83
C GLY A 74 -13.35 -6.20 3.19
N ASN A 75 -12.11 -5.70 3.35
CA ASN A 75 -11.60 -5.17 4.63
C ASN A 75 -11.03 -3.74 4.53
N GLY A 76 -11.22 -3.06 3.38
CA GLY A 76 -10.84 -1.67 3.19
C GLY A 76 -9.33 -1.43 3.02
N LEU A 77 -8.89 -0.23 3.41
CA LEU A 77 -7.51 0.24 3.29
C LEU A 77 -6.79 0.19 4.65
N TRP A 78 -5.56 -0.29 4.62
CA TRP A 78 -4.69 -0.39 5.79
C TRP A 78 -3.37 0.36 5.58
N LYS A 79 -2.80 0.86 6.66
CA LYS A 79 -1.53 1.58 6.70
C LYS A 79 -0.66 1.07 7.84
N THR A 80 0.63 0.97 7.58
CA THR A 80 1.68 0.79 8.59
C THR A 80 2.65 1.97 8.53
N ASP A 81 3.24 2.32 9.66
CA ASP A 81 4.37 3.26 9.77
C ASP A 81 5.61 2.59 10.42
N ASP A 82 5.56 1.30 10.70
CA ASP A 82 6.57 0.54 11.46
C ASP A 82 7.11 -0.69 10.71
N GLY A 83 7.05 -0.68 9.38
CA GLY A 83 7.56 -1.77 8.54
C GLY A 83 6.64 -3.00 8.53
N GLY A 84 5.36 -2.84 8.85
CA GLY A 84 4.37 -3.90 8.82
C GLY A 84 4.28 -4.72 10.12
N GLN A 85 4.86 -4.23 11.21
CA GLN A 85 4.69 -4.83 12.54
C GLN A 85 3.26 -4.59 13.04
N THR A 86 2.73 -3.38 12.82
CA THR A 86 1.33 -3.04 13.09
C THR A 86 0.67 -2.39 11.89
N TRP A 87 -0.65 -2.56 11.79
CA TRP A 87 -1.49 -2.05 10.70
C TRP A 87 -2.74 -1.38 11.25
N ASN A 88 -3.03 -0.18 10.77
CA ASN A 88 -4.19 0.61 11.11
C ASN A 88 -5.13 0.70 9.91
N SER A 89 -6.42 0.48 10.13
CA SER A 89 -7.43 0.73 9.11
C SER A 89 -7.67 2.24 8.98
N ILE A 90 -7.64 2.76 7.76
CA ILE A 90 -7.69 4.20 7.47
C ILE A 90 -8.75 4.53 6.40
N GLY A 91 -9.18 5.80 6.34
CA GLY A 91 -10.02 6.33 5.26
C GLY A 91 -11.47 5.83 5.22
N LYS A 92 -11.96 5.16 6.27
CA LYS A 92 -13.32 4.58 6.32
C LYS A 92 -14.46 5.61 6.20
N ASP A 93 -14.18 6.85 6.57
CA ASP A 93 -15.10 7.98 6.50
C ASP A 93 -15.36 8.47 5.07
N VAL A 94 -14.37 8.35 4.18
CA VAL A 94 -14.46 8.80 2.78
C VAL A 94 -14.44 7.63 1.78
N ILE A 95 -13.56 6.66 1.98
CA ILE A 95 -13.45 5.41 1.23
C ILE A 95 -14.33 4.37 1.93
N ALA A 96 -15.65 4.58 1.86
CA ALA A 96 -16.63 3.69 2.50
C ALA A 96 -16.68 2.29 1.86
N ASN A 97 -16.15 2.14 0.64
CA ASN A 97 -16.14 0.88 -0.08
C ASN A 97 -15.05 -0.06 0.46
N PRO A 98 -15.40 -1.28 0.94
CA PRO A 98 -14.43 -2.21 1.52
C PRO A 98 -13.57 -2.94 0.48
N TYR A 99 -13.84 -2.80 -0.82
CA TYR A 99 -13.10 -3.44 -1.90
C TYR A 99 -12.06 -2.47 -2.48
N VAL A 100 -10.86 -2.48 -1.88
CA VAL A 100 -9.73 -1.65 -2.30
C VAL A 100 -8.80 -2.49 -3.18
N MET A 101 -8.84 -2.24 -4.48
CA MET A 101 -8.19 -3.09 -5.48
C MET A 101 -6.77 -2.64 -5.83
N SER A 102 -6.44 -1.36 -5.64
CA SER A 102 -5.13 -0.82 -6.00
C SER A 102 -4.74 0.33 -5.08
N VAL A 103 -3.46 0.35 -4.70
CA VAL A 103 -2.84 1.46 -3.98
C VAL A 103 -1.53 1.82 -4.66
N SER A 104 -1.26 3.12 -4.80
CA SER A 104 0.01 3.63 -5.32
C SER A 104 0.47 4.83 -4.51
N VAL A 105 1.78 4.97 -4.31
CA VAL A 105 2.40 6.11 -3.64
C VAL A 105 3.32 6.80 -4.64
N SER A 106 3.08 8.09 -4.89
CA SER A 106 3.88 8.83 -5.86
C SER A 106 5.30 9.06 -5.34
N PRO A 107 6.35 8.73 -6.13
CA PRO A 107 7.71 9.09 -5.79
C PRO A 107 8.05 10.56 -6.08
N LEU A 108 7.22 11.25 -6.88
CA LEU A 108 7.51 12.59 -7.41
C LEU A 108 6.52 13.66 -6.94
N ASP A 109 5.27 13.26 -6.68
CA ASP A 109 4.21 14.18 -6.23
C ASP A 109 4.08 14.06 -4.70
N HIS A 110 4.64 15.05 -4.00
CA HIS A 110 4.74 15.04 -2.56
C HIS A 110 4.70 16.44 -1.94
N GLY A 111 4.07 16.55 -0.78
CA GLY A 111 4.25 17.70 0.10
C GLY A 111 5.59 17.66 0.83
N ASN A 112 5.79 18.59 1.77
CA ASN A 112 7.00 18.61 2.59
C ASN A 112 7.20 17.30 3.37
N LYS A 113 6.12 16.73 3.90
CA LYS A 113 6.14 15.58 4.83
C LYS A 113 5.68 14.26 4.21
N PHE A 114 4.77 14.30 3.23
CA PHE A 114 4.09 13.10 2.74
C PHE A 114 4.11 13.03 1.22
N ASN A 115 4.29 11.81 0.70
CA ASN A 115 3.99 11.52 -0.70
C ASN A 115 2.48 11.42 -0.90
N LYS A 116 2.02 11.81 -2.08
CA LYS A 116 0.62 11.65 -2.46
C LYS A 116 0.30 10.17 -2.64
N VAL A 117 -0.83 9.73 -2.09
CA VAL A 117 -1.31 8.34 -2.16
C VAL A 117 -2.56 8.31 -3.02
N TYR A 118 -2.63 7.33 -3.91
CA TYR A 118 -3.77 7.08 -4.78
C TYR A 118 -4.37 5.72 -4.47
N VAL A 119 -5.70 5.66 -4.40
CA VAL A 119 -6.44 4.45 -4.07
C VAL A 119 -7.56 4.22 -5.08
N GLY A 120 -7.58 3.03 -5.66
CA GLY A 120 -8.63 2.55 -6.56
C GLY A 120 -9.51 1.50 -5.91
N THR A 121 -10.83 1.61 -6.07
CA THR A 121 -11.82 0.67 -5.53
C THR A 121 -12.62 -0.05 -6.62
N GLU A 122 -13.40 -1.05 -6.20
CA GLU A 122 -14.44 -1.70 -7.00
C GLU A 122 -15.82 -1.56 -6.32
N PRO A 123 -16.83 -0.90 -6.91
CA PRO A 123 -16.85 -0.31 -8.25
C PRO A 123 -15.84 0.82 -8.45
N SER A 124 -15.51 1.11 -9.71
CA SER A 124 -14.44 2.03 -10.10
C SER A 124 -14.61 3.41 -9.47
N ALA A 125 -13.70 3.75 -8.57
CA ALA A 125 -13.51 5.10 -8.05
C ALA A 125 -12.04 5.32 -7.74
N LEU A 126 -11.62 6.59 -7.76
CA LEU A 126 -10.27 7.02 -7.42
C LEU A 126 -10.32 8.00 -6.26
N TYR A 127 -9.46 7.75 -5.27
CA TYR A 127 -9.29 8.58 -4.09
C TYR A 127 -7.83 9.02 -3.98
N ILE A 128 -7.62 10.21 -3.41
CA ILE A 128 -6.31 10.82 -3.25
C ILE A 128 -6.13 11.25 -1.80
N SER A 129 -4.95 11.02 -1.26
CA SER A 129 -4.51 11.61 0.00
C SER A 129 -3.23 12.42 -0.21
N ASN A 130 -3.18 13.62 0.37
CA ASN A 130 -2.02 14.52 0.36
C ASN A 130 -1.21 14.50 1.66
N ASP A 131 -1.70 13.78 2.68
CA ASP A 131 -1.17 13.81 4.05
C ASP A 131 -0.80 12.42 4.58
N GLY A 132 -0.53 11.49 3.68
CA GLY A 132 -0.10 10.14 4.03
C GLY A 132 -1.23 9.25 4.56
N GLY A 133 -2.47 9.52 4.14
CA GLY A 133 -3.64 8.69 4.41
C GLY A 133 -4.44 9.11 5.64
N GLU A 134 -4.18 10.30 6.21
CA GLU A 134 -4.96 10.85 7.33
C GLU A 134 -6.29 11.42 6.85
N SER A 135 -6.30 12.05 5.66
CA SER A 135 -7.51 12.48 4.98
C SER A 135 -7.52 12.09 3.50
N TRP A 136 -8.72 12.04 2.92
CA TRP A 136 -8.96 11.54 1.58
C TRP A 136 -9.95 12.43 0.83
N GLU A 137 -9.74 12.55 -0.47
CA GLU A 137 -10.66 13.21 -1.39
C GLU A 137 -10.99 12.27 -2.54
N ARG A 138 -12.26 12.22 -2.92
CA ARG A 138 -12.70 11.46 -4.11
C ARG A 138 -12.45 12.28 -5.36
N MET A 139 -11.74 11.72 -6.34
CA MET A 139 -11.58 12.34 -7.66
C MET A 139 -12.85 12.13 -8.50
N SER A 140 -13.84 12.99 -8.30
CA SER A 140 -15.14 12.90 -8.99
C SER A 140 -15.03 13.05 -10.51
N ALA A 141 -14.05 13.83 -11.00
CA ALA A 141 -13.80 14.08 -12.42
C ALA A 141 -13.65 12.80 -13.26
N LEU A 142 -13.16 11.72 -12.66
CA LEU A 142 -13.03 10.42 -13.33
C LEU A 142 -14.40 9.87 -13.79
N ASN A 143 -15.45 10.10 -13.00
CA ASN A 143 -16.82 9.64 -13.32
C ASN A 143 -17.54 10.55 -14.33
N ASN A 144 -16.99 11.72 -14.63
CA ASN A 144 -17.57 12.63 -15.63
C ASN A 144 -17.14 12.24 -17.06
N LEU A 145 -16.24 11.26 -17.21
CA LEU A 145 -15.86 10.75 -18.53
C LEU A 145 -17.05 10.04 -19.17
N PRO A 146 -17.33 10.25 -20.47
CA PRO A 146 -18.46 9.61 -21.16
C PRO A 146 -18.44 8.07 -21.09
N SER A 147 -17.24 7.48 -20.99
CA SER A 147 -17.06 6.03 -20.88
C SER A 147 -17.27 5.47 -19.46
N ALA A 148 -17.42 6.31 -18.43
CA ALA A 148 -17.45 5.85 -17.04
C ALA A 148 -18.57 4.83 -16.77
N ALA A 149 -19.71 4.98 -17.44
CA ALA A 149 -20.85 4.06 -17.31
C ALA A 149 -20.59 2.65 -17.87
N SER A 150 -19.57 2.47 -18.72
CA SER A 150 -19.22 1.17 -19.30
C SER A 150 -17.98 0.54 -18.65
N TRP A 151 -17.41 1.17 -17.63
CA TRP A 151 -16.27 0.61 -16.93
C TRP A 151 -16.71 -0.51 -15.99
N SER A 152 -16.12 -1.67 -16.15
CA SER A 152 -16.28 -2.83 -15.27
C SER A 152 -14.91 -3.41 -14.96
N PHE A 153 -14.74 -3.99 -13.78
CA PHE A 153 -13.62 -4.87 -13.53
C PHE A 153 -13.82 -6.19 -14.30
N PRO A 154 -12.74 -6.77 -14.88
CA PRO A 154 -12.79 -8.10 -15.48
C PRO A 154 -12.99 -9.21 -14.44
#